data_AF-A0A6A5VGF2-F1
#
_entry.id   AF-A0A6A5VGF2-F1
#
_cell.length_a   1.000
_cell.length_b   1.000
_cell.length_c   1.000
_cell.angle_alpha   90.00
_cell.angle_beta   90.00
_cell.angle_gamma   90.00
#
_symmetry.space_group_name_H-M   'P 1'
#
loop_
_entity.id
_entity.type
_entity.pdbx_description
1 polymer ?
#
loop_
_entity_poly.entity_id
_entity_poly.type
_entity_poly.pdbx_seq_one_letter_code
_entity_poly.pdbx_strand_id
1 'polypeptide(L)'
;MGHAPEDLHLVTWYEFHVQNVNKASGELSKELLGFLKGAYDLGGVHHFHYYASGLLYPGDDMFAFLDQICGYKEHQVNIYDGYHRRLKSRKLRRSDQHTNTAIMCMSIHDTDGLCQPDRINWLPLEDILAAWLDMLRVGKVKAEPPGVGSIRYYSNKFDPWILLQYSNKQLEEAVSVFDSLVTAIESRMPQLDPDIRALNVTMFDQETLTSAKIPRGFVFEFPRKVRQPRFRFIAPGLDVATPQSISNQPFFNLVRL
;
A
#
# COMPACT_ATOMS: atom_id res chain seq x y z
N MET A 1 -0.91 9.48 18.14
CA MET A 1 -0.02 8.72 19.04
C MET A 1 -0.87 7.66 19.68
N GLY A 2 -0.38 6.42 19.70
CA GLY A 2 -1.08 5.30 20.32
C GLY A 2 -1.07 5.44 21.85
N HIS A 3 -2.10 4.91 22.49
CA HIS A 3 -2.12 4.73 23.95
C HIS A 3 -0.88 3.96 24.39
N ALA A 4 -0.37 4.25 25.60
CA ALA A 4 0.72 3.45 26.15
C ALA A 4 0.22 2.00 26.27
N PRO A 5 1.06 0.97 26.03
CA PRO A 5 0.63 -0.42 26.12
C PRO A 5 -0.04 -0.75 27.46
N GLU A 6 0.35 -0.05 28.53
CA GLU A 6 -0.20 -0.19 29.88
C GLU A 6 -1.61 0.40 30.02
N ASP A 7 -1.99 1.34 29.15
CA ASP A 7 -3.32 1.95 29.11
C ASP A 7 -4.33 1.13 28.30
N LEU A 8 -3.85 0.08 27.61
CA LEU A 8 -4.71 -0.81 26.83
C LEU A 8 -5.32 -1.86 27.76
N HIS A 9 -6.65 -1.86 27.87
CA HIS A 9 -7.37 -2.98 28.45
C HIS A 9 -7.30 -4.19 27.49
N LEU A 10 -6.22 -4.96 27.60
CA LEU A 10 -5.96 -6.11 26.75
C LEU A 10 -6.88 -7.27 27.15
N VAL A 11 -8.03 -7.36 26.49
CA VAL A 11 -8.87 -8.55 26.46
C VAL A 11 -8.64 -9.23 25.11
N THR A 12 -8.57 -10.56 25.07
CA THR A 12 -8.46 -11.23 23.78
C THR A 12 -9.76 -11.05 23.00
N TRP A 13 -9.67 -10.98 21.66
CA TRP A 13 -10.83 -10.94 20.79
C TRP A 13 -11.82 -12.07 21.10
N TYR A 14 -11.29 -13.26 21.42
CA TYR A 14 -12.11 -14.42 21.74
C TYR A 14 -12.90 -14.23 23.04
N GLU A 15 -12.27 -13.75 24.10
CA GLU A 15 -12.93 -13.49 25.39
C GLU A 15 -14.02 -12.43 25.24
N PHE A 16 -13.73 -11.36 24.51
CA PHE A 16 -14.68 -10.27 24.28
C PHE A 16 -15.91 -10.72 23.47
N HIS A 17 -15.72 -11.63 22.50
CA HIS A 17 -16.78 -12.10 21.60
C HIS A 17 -17.28 -13.53 21.88
N VAL A 18 -16.99 -14.10 23.06
CA VAL A 18 -17.25 -15.51 23.38
C VAL A 18 -18.68 -15.96 23.09
N GLN A 19 -19.68 -15.11 23.36
CA GLN A 19 -21.08 -15.44 23.10
C GLN A 19 -21.39 -15.59 21.61
N ASN A 20 -20.81 -14.74 20.77
CA ASN A 20 -20.98 -14.79 19.32
C ASN A 20 -20.20 -15.96 18.71
N VAL A 21 -18.99 -16.22 19.21
CA VAL A 21 -18.19 -17.37 18.80
C VAL A 21 -18.91 -18.69 19.12
N ASN A 22 -19.53 -18.81 20.29
CA ASN A 22 -20.29 -20.01 20.66
C ASN A 22 -21.47 -20.25 19.72
N LYS A 23 -22.17 -19.18 19.31
CA LYS A 23 -23.27 -19.26 18.35
C LYS A 23 -22.80 -19.67 16.95
N ALA A 24 -21.63 -19.21 16.52
CA ALA A 24 -21.04 -19.49 15.20
C ALA A 24 -20.00 -20.65 15.24
N SER A 25 -20.04 -21.51 16.26
CA SER A 25 -18.99 -22.50 16.53
C SER A 25 -18.84 -23.58 15.43
N GLY A 26 -19.83 -23.71 14.54
CA GLY A 26 -19.77 -24.58 13.36
C GLY A 26 -19.27 -23.91 12.08
N GLU A 27 -19.16 -22.58 12.07
CA GLU A 27 -18.83 -21.79 10.86
C GLU A 27 -17.35 -21.37 10.83
N LEU A 28 -16.66 -21.41 11.96
CA LEU A 28 -15.24 -21.05 12.08
C LEU A 28 -14.35 -22.29 12.10
N SER A 29 -13.37 -22.34 11.20
CA SER A 29 -12.29 -23.33 11.20
C SER A 29 -11.43 -23.22 12.47
N LYS A 30 -10.76 -24.32 12.83
CA LYS A 30 -9.90 -24.38 14.01
C LYS A 30 -8.70 -23.46 13.88
N GLU A 31 -8.16 -23.35 12.67
CA GLU A 31 -7.02 -22.53 12.30
C GLU A 31 -7.36 -21.05 12.44
N LEU A 32 -8.47 -20.60 11.84
CA LEU A 32 -8.94 -19.22 11.99
C LEU A 32 -9.26 -18.89 13.45
N LEU A 33 -9.91 -19.81 14.17
CA LEU A 33 -10.19 -19.60 15.58
C LEU A 33 -8.91 -19.49 16.42
N GLY A 34 -7.89 -20.29 16.10
CA GLY A 34 -6.56 -20.20 16.72
C GLY A 34 -5.91 -18.84 16.49
N PHE A 35 -5.96 -18.34 15.25
CA PHE A 35 -5.52 -17.00 14.90
C PHE A 35 -6.26 -15.92 15.71
N LEU A 36 -7.59 -15.96 15.73
CA LEU A 36 -8.43 -14.97 16.42
C LEU A 36 -8.26 -14.99 17.94
N LYS A 37 -7.97 -16.15 18.54
CA LYS A 37 -7.64 -16.28 19.98
C LYS A 37 -6.33 -15.58 20.35
N GLY A 38 -5.39 -15.46 19.42
CA GLY A 38 -4.14 -14.74 19.63
C GLY A 38 -4.25 -13.23 19.46
N ALA A 39 -5.38 -12.72 18.97
CA ALA A 39 -5.59 -11.30 18.76
C ALA A 39 -6.21 -10.61 19.98
N TYR A 40 -5.87 -9.34 20.17
CA TYR A 40 -6.49 -8.51 21.19
C TYR A 40 -7.65 -7.71 20.61
N ASP A 41 -8.71 -7.59 21.40
CA ASP A 41 -9.73 -6.56 21.19
C ASP A 41 -9.30 -5.30 21.93
N LEU A 42 -9.40 -4.16 21.25
CA LEU A 42 -9.02 -2.86 21.81
C LEU A 42 -10.26 -1.99 22.15
N GLY A 43 -11.47 -2.47 21.81
CA GLY A 43 -12.75 -1.79 22.03
C GLY A 43 -12.97 -0.56 21.14
N GLY A 44 -14.18 -0.32 20.62
CA GLY A 44 -14.40 0.84 19.74
C GLY A 44 -13.77 0.71 18.34
N VAL A 45 -13.65 1.83 17.62
CA VAL A 45 -13.17 1.83 16.22
C VAL A 45 -11.67 2.06 16.19
N HIS A 46 -10.92 1.01 15.86
CA HIS A 46 -9.47 1.08 15.71
C HIS A 46 -9.02 0.67 14.32
N HIS A 47 -7.92 1.28 13.88
CA HIS A 47 -7.26 0.94 12.64
C HIS A 47 -5.90 0.30 12.95
N PHE A 48 -5.70 -0.95 12.51
CA PHE A 48 -4.42 -1.63 12.63
C PHE A 48 -3.44 -1.23 11.52
N HIS A 49 -4.01 -0.82 10.37
CA HIS A 49 -3.26 -0.44 9.19
C HIS A 49 -4.10 0.51 8.32
N TYR A 50 -3.47 1.19 7.36
CA TYR A 50 -4.17 2.06 6.41
C TYR A 50 -5.32 1.36 5.66
N TYR A 51 -5.19 0.06 5.41
CA TYR A 51 -6.21 -0.76 4.74
C TYR A 51 -7.12 -1.56 5.70
N ALA A 52 -6.89 -1.47 7.02
CA ALA A 52 -7.49 -2.37 8.01
C ALA A 52 -8.04 -1.66 9.23
N SER A 53 -9.34 -1.78 9.47
CA SER A 53 -9.99 -1.43 10.73
C SER A 53 -10.44 -2.68 11.45
N GLY A 54 -10.02 -2.86 12.71
CA GLY A 54 -10.53 -3.89 13.61
C GLY A 54 -10.50 -5.33 13.09
N LEU A 55 -10.83 -6.27 13.96
CA LEU A 55 -11.27 -7.59 13.55
C LEU A 55 -12.79 -7.58 13.55
N LEU A 56 -13.40 -8.20 12.55
CA LEU A 56 -14.84 -8.41 12.56
C LEU A 56 -15.17 -9.49 13.60
N TYR A 57 -16.39 -9.43 14.16
CA TYR A 57 -16.90 -10.45 15.06
C TYR A 57 -17.85 -11.41 14.34
N PRO A 58 -18.07 -12.64 14.87
CA PRO A 58 -18.98 -13.58 14.23
C PRO A 58 -20.40 -13.04 14.24
N GLY A 59 -20.95 -12.81 13.05
CA GLY A 59 -22.23 -12.16 12.83
C GLY A 59 -22.35 -11.68 11.37
N ASP A 60 -23.37 -10.89 11.09
CA ASP A 60 -23.72 -10.47 9.72
C ASP A 60 -22.56 -9.81 8.97
N ASP A 61 -21.68 -9.07 9.65
CA ASP A 61 -20.55 -8.41 8.97
C ASP A 61 -19.45 -9.39 8.55
N MET A 62 -19.21 -10.44 9.35
CA MET A 62 -18.24 -11.50 9.03
C MET A 62 -18.77 -12.44 7.94
N PHE A 63 -20.07 -12.75 7.95
CA PHE A 63 -20.67 -13.79 7.10
C PHE A 63 -21.53 -13.25 5.94
N ALA A 64 -22.29 -12.16 6.10
CA ALA A 64 -23.43 -11.85 5.22
C ALA A 64 -23.12 -10.99 3.98
N PHE A 65 -22.05 -10.18 3.97
CA PHE A 65 -21.93 -9.10 2.97
C PHE A 65 -21.68 -9.59 1.52
N LEU A 66 -21.21 -10.82 1.32
CA LEU A 66 -20.93 -11.36 -0.04
C LEU A 66 -21.99 -12.31 -0.58
N ASP A 67 -22.90 -12.79 0.26
CA ASP A 67 -23.94 -13.73 -0.15
C ASP A 67 -24.87 -13.12 -1.17
N GLN A 68 -25.06 -11.80 -1.07
CA GLN A 68 -25.84 -11.00 -2.01
C GLN A 68 -25.15 -10.77 -3.37
N ILE A 69 -23.82 -10.95 -3.47
CA ILE A 69 -23.04 -10.61 -4.68
C ILE A 69 -22.54 -11.86 -5.40
N CYS A 70 -21.92 -12.80 -4.68
CA CYS A 70 -21.28 -13.99 -5.26
C CYS A 70 -21.89 -15.32 -4.81
N GLY A 71 -23.01 -15.28 -4.07
CA GLY A 71 -23.59 -16.43 -3.40
C GLY A 71 -22.83 -16.84 -2.14
N TYR A 72 -23.57 -17.43 -1.20
CA TYR A 72 -23.04 -17.91 0.08
C TYR A 72 -22.08 -19.07 -0.14
N LYS A 73 -20.93 -19.00 0.55
CA LYS A 73 -19.94 -20.06 0.62
C LYS A 73 -19.52 -20.20 2.07
N GLU A 74 -19.94 -21.29 2.72
CA GLU A 74 -19.76 -21.57 4.15
C GLU A 74 -18.30 -21.42 4.63
N HIS A 75 -17.33 -21.72 3.75
CA HIS A 75 -15.90 -21.66 4.08
C HIS A 75 -15.29 -20.26 3.93
N GLN A 76 -16.05 -19.24 3.51
CA GLN A 76 -15.51 -17.92 3.21
C GLN A 76 -16.07 -16.82 4.13
N VAL A 77 -15.17 -16.04 4.73
CA VAL A 77 -15.51 -15.07 5.80
C VAL A 77 -14.78 -13.75 5.63
N ASN A 78 -15.29 -12.67 6.19
CA ASN A 78 -14.55 -11.40 6.29
C ASN A 78 -13.86 -11.30 7.66
N ILE A 79 -12.53 -11.14 7.66
CA ILE A 79 -11.75 -11.10 8.92
C ILE A 79 -11.59 -9.67 9.45
N TYR A 80 -11.48 -8.68 8.56
CA TYR A 80 -11.16 -7.30 8.93
C TYR A 80 -12.16 -6.32 8.29
N ASP A 81 -12.53 -5.26 9.02
CA ASP A 81 -13.33 -4.19 8.43
C ASP A 81 -12.48 -3.31 7.52
N GLY A 82 -12.92 -3.12 6.29
CA GLY A 82 -12.24 -2.33 5.27
C GLY A 82 -13.11 -1.15 4.88
N TYR A 83 -13.19 -0.07 5.66
CA TYR A 83 -14.13 1.00 5.31
C TYR A 83 -13.62 1.91 4.18
N HIS A 84 -14.36 2.05 3.06
CA HIS A 84 -14.11 3.10 2.05
C HIS A 84 -15.37 3.92 1.75
N ARG A 85 -15.53 5.06 2.44
CA ARG A 85 -16.77 5.86 2.42
C ARG A 85 -17.20 6.37 1.05
N ARG A 86 -16.30 6.55 0.08
CA ARG A 86 -16.69 7.05 -1.25
C ARG A 86 -17.48 6.03 -2.08
N LEU A 87 -17.43 4.75 -1.72
CA LEU A 87 -18.02 3.69 -2.53
C LEU A 87 -19.21 3.01 -1.85
N LYS A 88 -19.51 3.34 -0.58
CA LYS A 88 -20.37 2.51 0.27
C LYS A 88 -20.01 1.02 0.23
N SER A 89 -18.78 0.67 -0.18
CA SER A 89 -18.29 -0.69 -0.22
C SER A 89 -17.21 -0.83 0.83
N ARG A 90 -17.39 -1.82 1.70
CA ARG A 90 -16.32 -2.34 2.53
C ARG A 90 -15.31 -2.92 1.55
N LYS A 91 -14.06 -2.43 1.50
CA LYS A 91 -12.96 -3.09 0.80
C LYS A 91 -12.81 -4.48 1.42
N LEU A 92 -13.45 -5.44 0.75
CA LEU A 92 -13.62 -6.78 1.25
C LEU A 92 -12.28 -7.48 1.34
N ARG A 93 -12.08 -8.16 2.47
CA ARG A 93 -10.99 -9.12 2.65
C ARG A 93 -11.62 -10.46 2.93
N ARG A 94 -11.92 -11.17 1.84
CA ARG A 94 -12.51 -12.50 1.88
C ARG A 94 -11.42 -13.49 2.27
N SER A 95 -11.53 -14.01 3.48
CA SER A 95 -10.99 -15.25 4.03
C SER A 95 -11.49 -16.48 3.30
N ASP A 96 -10.66 -17.38 2.78
CA ASP A 96 -11.02 -18.79 2.60
C ASP A 96 -10.38 -19.58 3.73
N GLN A 97 -11.23 -20.19 4.55
CA GLN A 97 -10.81 -20.91 5.76
C GLN A 97 -10.21 -22.29 5.44
N HIS A 98 -10.51 -22.88 4.28
CA HIS A 98 -9.96 -24.18 3.92
C HIS A 98 -8.54 -24.07 3.39
N THR A 99 -8.25 -23.02 2.63
CA THR A 99 -6.95 -22.81 1.99
C THR A 99 -6.09 -21.78 2.71
N ASN A 100 -6.61 -21.12 3.75
CA ASN A 100 -5.96 -20.01 4.45
C ASN A 100 -5.51 -18.87 3.52
N THR A 101 -6.22 -18.71 2.40
CA THR A 101 -5.95 -17.63 1.43
C THR A 101 -6.97 -16.51 1.57
N ALA A 102 -6.57 -15.29 1.24
CA ALA A 102 -7.40 -14.12 1.26
C ALA A 102 -7.28 -13.29 -0.01
N ILE A 103 -8.30 -12.45 -0.27
CA ILE A 103 -8.26 -11.41 -1.30
C ILE A 103 -8.04 -10.05 -0.62
N MET A 104 -7.21 -9.19 -1.20
CA MET A 104 -7.18 -7.77 -0.87
C MET A 104 -7.72 -6.95 -2.04
N CYS A 105 -8.91 -6.37 -1.89
CA CYS A 105 -9.45 -5.43 -2.87
C CYS A 105 -8.75 -4.07 -2.73
N MET A 106 -7.81 -3.78 -3.60
CA MET A 106 -7.06 -2.52 -3.60
C MET A 106 -7.80 -1.43 -4.40
N SER A 107 -8.46 -1.82 -5.48
CA SER A 107 -9.22 -0.98 -6.40
C SER A 107 -10.73 -1.18 -6.26
N ILE A 108 -11.47 -0.23 -6.80
CA ILE A 108 -12.94 -0.29 -6.91
C ILE A 108 -13.36 -1.34 -7.95
N HIS A 109 -12.51 -1.61 -8.94
CA HIS A 109 -12.77 -2.59 -9.99
C HIS A 109 -12.55 -4.02 -9.52
N ASP A 110 -11.87 -4.20 -8.38
CA ASP A 110 -11.65 -5.52 -7.80
C ASP A 110 -12.98 -6.11 -7.33
N THR A 111 -14.00 -5.31 -7.01
CA THR A 111 -15.30 -5.88 -6.63
C THR A 111 -15.97 -6.64 -7.77
N ASP A 112 -15.75 -6.23 -9.02
CA ASP A 112 -16.35 -6.86 -10.20
C ASP A 112 -15.74 -8.24 -10.49
N GLY A 113 -14.50 -8.46 -10.03
CA GLY A 113 -13.77 -9.71 -10.17
C GLY A 113 -13.98 -10.69 -9.01
N LEU A 114 -14.63 -10.30 -7.91
CA LEU A 114 -14.74 -11.13 -6.69
C LEU A 114 -15.42 -12.48 -6.92
N CYS A 115 -16.33 -12.55 -7.89
CA CYS A 115 -17.04 -13.77 -8.23
C CYS A 115 -16.38 -14.54 -9.40
N GLN A 116 -15.28 -14.03 -9.95
CA GLN A 116 -14.58 -14.59 -11.11
C GLN A 116 -13.20 -15.09 -10.64
N PRO A 117 -13.03 -16.41 -10.41
CA PRO A 117 -11.82 -16.98 -9.83
C PRO A 117 -10.53 -16.68 -10.60
N ASP A 118 -10.65 -16.40 -11.90
CA ASP A 118 -9.58 -16.10 -12.83
C ASP A 118 -9.17 -14.61 -12.85
N ARG A 119 -9.98 -13.72 -12.26
CA ARG A 119 -9.70 -12.27 -12.26
C ARG A 119 -8.94 -11.78 -11.04
N ILE A 120 -9.04 -12.48 -9.91
CA ILE A 120 -8.42 -12.04 -8.66
C ILE A 120 -7.65 -13.19 -8.04
N ASN A 121 -6.37 -12.91 -7.80
CA ASN A 121 -5.49 -13.84 -7.12
C ASN A 121 -5.83 -13.89 -5.64
N TRP A 122 -6.09 -15.11 -5.17
CA TRP A 122 -6.11 -15.43 -3.75
C TRP A 122 -4.67 -15.63 -3.29
N LEU A 123 -4.28 -14.94 -2.23
CA LEU A 123 -2.93 -15.00 -1.67
C LEU A 123 -3.01 -15.59 -0.26
N PRO A 124 -2.00 -16.31 0.23
CA PRO A 124 -1.93 -16.69 1.64
C PRO A 124 -2.19 -15.48 2.54
N LEU A 125 -3.04 -15.64 3.56
CA LEU A 125 -3.37 -14.54 4.48
C LEU A 125 -2.11 -13.98 5.15
N GLU A 126 -1.18 -14.87 5.51
CA GLU A 126 0.15 -14.53 6.03
C GLU A 126 0.95 -13.61 5.12
N ASP A 127 0.95 -13.83 3.80
CA ASP A 127 1.65 -12.97 2.84
C ASP A 127 1.05 -11.56 2.81
N ILE A 128 -0.28 -11.47 2.89
CA ILE A 128 -0.99 -10.18 2.95
C ILE A 128 -0.61 -9.42 4.23
N LEU A 129 -0.61 -10.10 5.37
CA LEU A 129 -0.25 -9.49 6.66
C LEU A 129 1.23 -9.11 6.69
N ALA A 130 2.12 -9.95 6.16
CA ALA A 130 3.54 -9.67 6.01
C ALA A 130 3.77 -8.44 5.12
N ALA A 131 3.04 -8.32 4.00
CA ALA A 131 3.12 -7.15 3.12
C ALA A 131 2.70 -5.86 3.84
N TRP A 132 1.67 -5.89 4.69
CA TRP A 132 1.32 -4.71 5.50
C TRP A 132 2.41 -4.36 6.50
N LEU A 133 3.01 -5.34 7.17
CA LEU A 133 4.15 -5.11 8.04
C LEU A 133 5.34 -4.51 7.28
N ASP A 134 5.59 -4.97 6.07
CA ASP A 134 6.64 -4.42 5.22
C ASP A 134 6.34 -3.00 4.77
N MET A 135 5.07 -2.66 4.47
CA MET A 135 4.67 -1.28 4.21
C MET A 135 4.96 -0.35 5.39
N LEU A 136 4.78 -0.83 6.63
CA LEU A 136 5.15 -0.10 7.84
C LEU A 136 6.68 0.05 7.96
N ARG A 137 7.43 -1.06 7.82
CA ARG A 137 8.90 -1.09 7.92
C ARG A 137 9.58 -0.20 6.88
N VAL A 138 9.10 -0.25 5.65
CA VAL A 138 9.59 0.57 4.52
C VAL A 138 9.14 2.03 4.69
N GLY A 139 8.20 2.31 5.59
CA GLY A 139 7.66 3.64 5.84
C GLY A 139 6.71 4.13 4.75
N LYS A 140 6.14 3.21 3.97
CA LYS A 140 5.09 3.49 2.99
C LYS A 140 3.78 3.86 3.69
N VAL A 141 3.50 3.19 4.81
CA VAL A 141 2.41 3.52 5.74
C VAL A 141 3.02 3.99 7.05
N LYS A 142 2.53 5.10 7.59
CA LYS A 142 3.03 5.68 8.84
C LYS A 142 1.86 6.17 9.69
N ALA A 143 2.03 6.16 11.01
CA ALA A 143 1.11 6.83 11.91
C ALA A 143 1.48 8.32 12.00
N GLU A 144 0.53 9.21 11.75
CA GLU A 144 0.68 10.66 11.92
C GLU A 144 0.16 11.08 13.30
N PRO A 145 0.82 12.02 14.01
CA PRO A 145 0.30 12.54 15.25
C PRO A 145 -0.97 13.39 15.04
N PRO A 146 -1.92 13.36 16.00
CA PRO A 146 -3.06 14.26 15.99
C PRO A 146 -2.61 15.72 15.86
N GLY A 147 -3.25 16.47 14.96
CA GLY A 147 -3.04 17.92 14.82
C GLY A 147 -1.92 18.36 13.87
N VAL A 148 -1.10 17.45 13.33
CA VAL A 148 0.05 17.80 12.45
C VAL A 148 -0.36 18.12 10.99
N GLY A 149 -1.64 17.91 10.64
CA GLY A 149 -2.23 18.64 9.51
C GLY A 149 -1.62 18.31 8.13
N SER A 150 -1.27 17.06 7.84
CA SER A 150 -1.17 16.68 6.43
C SER A 150 -2.54 16.92 5.77
N ILE A 151 -2.51 17.57 4.61
CA ILE A 151 -3.65 18.13 3.85
C ILE A 151 -4.90 17.26 4.00
N ARG A 152 -5.77 17.65 4.95
CA ARG A 152 -6.93 16.88 5.41
C ARG A 152 -8.10 16.96 4.44
N TYR A 153 -7.91 16.58 3.18
CA TYR A 153 -9.09 16.40 2.32
C TYR A 153 -9.86 15.10 2.67
N TYR A 154 -9.22 14.14 3.36
CA TYR A 154 -9.84 12.84 3.69
C TYR A 154 -9.50 12.22 5.08
N SER A 155 -8.65 12.83 5.92
CA SER A 155 -7.87 12.09 6.95
C SER A 155 -8.49 11.87 8.33
N ASN A 156 -9.70 12.31 8.65
CA ASN A 156 -10.30 12.00 9.96
C ASN A 156 -10.76 10.53 10.11
N LYS A 157 -10.59 9.67 9.10
CA LYS A 157 -11.26 8.35 9.00
C LYS A 157 -10.35 7.14 9.12
N PHE A 158 -9.03 7.32 9.03
CA PHE A 158 -8.04 6.24 9.16
C PHE A 158 -6.97 6.58 10.18
N ASP A 159 -7.26 7.57 11.04
CA ASP A 159 -6.35 8.03 12.10
C ASP A 159 -5.85 6.81 12.90
N PRO A 160 -4.52 6.63 13.08
CA PRO A 160 -3.44 7.55 12.73
C PRO A 160 -2.79 7.34 11.36
N TRP A 161 -3.23 6.39 10.55
CA TRP A 161 -2.48 5.93 9.38
C TRP A 161 -2.58 6.86 8.17
N ILE A 162 -1.42 7.19 7.61
CA ILE A 162 -1.26 7.82 6.30
C ILE A 162 -0.54 6.87 5.34
N LEU A 163 -0.97 6.87 4.08
CA LEU A 163 -0.29 6.19 2.99
C LEU A 163 0.52 7.23 2.20
N LEU A 164 1.85 7.11 2.25
CA LEU A 164 2.74 7.99 1.50
C LEU A 164 2.79 7.57 0.03
N GLN A 165 2.98 8.52 -0.88
CA GLN A 165 3.16 8.22 -2.31
C GLN A 165 4.46 7.44 -2.57
N TYR A 166 5.50 7.68 -1.77
CA TYR A 166 6.74 6.92 -1.76
C TYR A 166 7.38 7.03 -0.38
N SER A 167 8.28 6.10 -0.06
CA SER A 167 9.15 6.20 1.11
C SER A 167 10.61 6.48 0.72
N ASN A 168 11.43 6.90 1.67
CA ASN A 168 12.87 7.11 1.44
C ASN A 168 13.56 5.83 0.95
N LYS A 169 13.21 4.67 1.52
CA LYS A 169 13.73 3.38 1.09
C LYS A 169 13.34 3.05 -0.36
N GLN A 170 12.08 3.32 -0.75
CA GLN A 170 11.66 3.16 -2.15
C GLN A 170 12.40 4.11 -3.09
N LEU A 171 12.68 5.34 -2.66
CA LEU A 171 13.49 6.29 -3.43
C LEU A 171 14.92 5.78 -3.60
N GLU A 172 15.56 5.29 -2.55
CA GLU A 172 16.93 4.74 -2.57
C GLU A 172 17.02 3.48 -3.44
N GLU A 173 16.06 2.56 -3.32
CA GLU A 173 15.96 1.38 -4.17
C GLU A 173 15.79 1.76 -5.64
N ALA A 174 14.90 2.71 -5.94
CA ALA A 174 14.71 3.19 -7.30
C ALA A 174 15.99 3.81 -7.88
N VAL A 175 16.71 4.61 -7.09
CA VAL A 175 18.00 5.21 -7.49
C VAL A 175 19.01 4.12 -7.80
N SER A 176 19.16 3.13 -6.91
CA SER A 176 20.09 2.00 -7.09
C SER A 176 19.79 1.17 -8.33
N VAL A 177 18.52 0.84 -8.57
CA VAL A 177 18.09 0.08 -9.76
C VAL A 177 18.31 0.88 -11.03
N PHE A 178 18.00 2.18 -11.02
CA PHE A 178 18.25 3.05 -12.18
C PHE A 178 19.73 3.17 -12.49
N ASP A 179 20.58 3.45 -11.49
CA ASP A 179 22.03 3.55 -11.70
C ASP A 179 22.63 2.24 -12.23
N SER A 180 22.11 1.10 -11.77
CA SER A 180 22.46 -0.24 -12.27
C SER A 180 22.04 -0.42 -13.73
N LEU A 181 20.83 -0.01 -14.11
CA LEU A 181 20.35 -0.03 -15.49
C LEU A 181 21.23 0.82 -16.40
N VAL A 182 21.53 2.06 -15.99
CA VAL A 182 22.40 2.95 -16.77
C VAL A 182 23.78 2.32 -16.94
N THR A 183 24.31 1.64 -15.91
CA THR A 183 25.62 0.96 -15.97
C THR A 183 25.59 -0.22 -16.93
N ALA A 184 24.51 -1.00 -16.90
CA ALA A 184 24.31 -2.10 -17.83
C ALA A 184 24.22 -1.60 -19.28
N ILE A 185 23.53 -0.50 -19.55
CA ILE A 185 23.44 0.05 -20.92
C ILE A 185 24.81 0.57 -21.37
N GLU A 186 25.45 1.40 -20.55
CA GLU A 186 26.73 2.04 -20.92
C GLU A 186 27.86 1.02 -21.13
N SER A 187 27.90 -0.08 -20.37
CA SER A 187 28.90 -1.14 -20.57
C SER A 187 28.79 -1.87 -21.92
N ARG A 188 27.65 -1.72 -22.61
CA ARG A 188 27.41 -2.28 -23.94
C ARG A 188 27.58 -1.26 -25.06
N MET A 189 27.97 -0.03 -24.76
CA MET A 189 28.17 1.02 -25.75
C MET A 189 29.65 1.18 -26.08
N PRO A 190 30.10 0.81 -27.30
CA PRO A 190 31.52 0.86 -27.68
C PRO A 190 32.10 2.27 -27.80
N GLN A 191 31.25 3.29 -27.81
CA GLN A 191 31.61 4.70 -28.03
C GLN A 191 31.91 5.48 -26.74
N LEU A 192 31.67 4.89 -25.57
CA LEU A 192 31.78 5.60 -24.30
C LEU A 192 33.19 5.44 -23.72
N ASP A 193 33.96 6.53 -23.72
CA ASP A 193 35.26 6.61 -23.06
C ASP A 193 35.09 6.33 -21.54
N PRO A 194 36.02 5.60 -20.87
CA PRO A 194 35.92 5.28 -19.45
C PRO A 194 36.10 6.47 -18.50
N ASP A 195 35.77 7.71 -18.90
CA ASP A 195 35.94 8.86 -18.01
C ASP A 195 35.03 8.74 -16.77
N ILE A 196 35.68 8.32 -15.68
CA ILE A 196 35.10 8.08 -14.36
C ILE A 196 34.48 9.37 -13.78
N ARG A 197 34.91 10.56 -14.23
CA ARG A 197 34.41 11.85 -13.72
C ARG A 197 32.94 12.08 -14.05
N ALA A 198 32.42 11.48 -15.13
CA ALA A 198 31.02 11.56 -15.50
C ALA A 198 30.08 10.73 -14.58
N LEU A 199 30.63 9.86 -13.73
CA LEU A 199 29.83 8.99 -12.86
C LEU A 199 29.21 9.71 -11.65
N ASN A 200 29.72 10.89 -11.28
CA ASN A 200 29.30 11.62 -10.08
C ASN A 200 28.37 12.81 -10.37
N VAL A 201 27.95 13.00 -11.62
CA VAL A 201 27.01 14.07 -11.97
C VAL A 201 25.59 13.55 -11.81
N THR A 202 24.81 14.18 -10.92
CA THR A 202 23.39 13.89 -10.77
C THR A 202 22.62 14.37 -11.99
N MET A 203 21.56 13.67 -12.38
CA MET A 203 20.80 13.98 -13.59
C MET A 203 20.27 15.42 -13.62
N PHE A 204 19.82 15.95 -12.48
CA PHE A 204 19.41 17.34 -12.34
C PHE A 204 19.79 17.92 -10.98
N ASP A 205 20.17 19.19 -10.95
CA ASP A 205 20.32 19.94 -9.71
C ASP A 205 18.98 20.49 -9.19
N GLN A 206 19.01 21.03 -7.98
CA GLN A 206 17.84 21.61 -7.35
C GLN A 206 17.32 22.85 -8.09
N GLU A 207 18.21 23.66 -8.68
CA GLU A 207 17.86 24.91 -9.34
C GLU A 207 17.07 24.66 -10.63
N THR A 208 17.50 23.68 -11.42
CA THR A 208 16.85 23.25 -12.66
C THR A 208 15.42 22.79 -12.41
N LEU A 209 15.22 21.91 -11.42
CA LEU A 209 13.89 21.40 -11.08
C LEU A 209 12.97 22.47 -10.48
N THR A 210 13.54 23.39 -9.69
CA THR A 210 12.77 24.51 -9.12
C THR A 210 12.35 25.49 -10.22
N SER A 211 13.24 25.82 -11.15
CA SER A 211 12.97 26.70 -12.30
C SER A 211 11.92 26.10 -13.23
N ALA A 212 11.94 24.78 -13.40
CA ALA A 212 10.92 24.02 -14.12
C ALA A 212 9.61 23.84 -13.34
N LYS A 213 9.47 24.39 -12.12
CA LYS A 213 8.26 24.31 -11.28
C LYS A 213 7.84 22.87 -10.93
N ILE A 214 8.81 21.95 -10.83
CA ILE A 214 8.55 20.57 -10.41
C ILE A 214 8.16 20.56 -8.93
N PRO A 215 6.99 20.01 -8.54
CA PRO A 215 6.59 19.95 -7.14
C PRO A 215 7.50 19.01 -6.35
N ARG A 216 7.77 19.35 -5.09
CA ARG A 216 8.50 18.47 -4.16
C ARG A 216 7.81 17.11 -4.06
N GLY A 217 8.60 16.04 -4.03
CA GLY A 217 8.14 14.66 -4.02
C GLY A 217 9.08 13.75 -4.79
N PHE A 218 8.62 12.55 -5.15
CA PHE A 218 9.46 11.55 -5.83
C PHE A 218 10.09 12.08 -7.12
N VAL A 219 9.27 12.72 -7.98
CA VAL A 219 9.72 13.29 -9.26
C VAL A 219 10.70 14.45 -9.11
N PHE A 220 10.83 15.03 -7.92
CA PHE A 220 11.82 16.05 -7.61
C PHE A 220 13.08 15.43 -7.00
N GLU A 221 12.92 14.49 -6.06
CA GLU A 221 14.05 13.93 -5.32
C GLU A 221 14.80 12.84 -6.09
N PHE A 222 14.11 12.05 -6.91
CA PHE A 222 14.72 10.99 -7.73
C PHE A 222 15.76 11.53 -8.73
N PRO A 223 15.45 12.48 -9.62
CA PRO A 223 16.42 13.03 -10.57
C PRO A 223 17.64 13.70 -9.92
N ARG A 224 17.51 14.15 -8.66
CA ARG A 224 18.61 14.75 -7.89
C ARG A 224 19.58 13.75 -7.30
N LYS A 225 19.23 12.46 -7.33
CA LYS A 225 20.00 11.39 -6.70
C LYS A 225 20.56 10.39 -7.71
N VAL A 226 19.88 10.17 -8.83
CA VAL A 226 20.38 9.30 -9.90
C VAL A 226 21.50 9.95 -10.68
N ARG A 227 22.41 9.13 -11.19
CA ARG A 227 23.48 9.59 -12.08
C ARG A 227 22.93 9.99 -13.45
N GLN A 228 23.57 10.96 -14.09
CA GLN A 228 23.24 11.35 -15.44
C GLN A 228 23.65 10.25 -16.44
N PRO A 229 22.72 9.70 -17.24
CA PRO A 229 23.07 8.77 -18.30
C PRO A 229 23.92 9.43 -19.39
N ARG A 230 24.92 8.71 -19.92
CA ARG A 230 25.74 9.18 -21.05
C ARG A 230 25.14 8.86 -22.42
N PHE A 231 23.93 8.33 -22.44
CA PHE A 231 23.15 8.09 -23.64
C PHE A 231 21.90 8.97 -23.63
N ARG A 232 21.41 9.30 -24.83
CA ARG A 232 20.19 10.10 -25.00
C ARG A 232 18.92 9.26 -25.04
N PHE A 233 19.00 8.03 -25.52
CA PHE A 233 17.82 7.19 -25.78
C PHE A 233 17.92 5.88 -25.01
N ILE A 234 16.86 5.54 -24.28
CA ILE A 234 16.72 4.23 -23.61
C ILE A 234 16.17 3.21 -24.61
N ALA A 235 15.21 3.63 -25.45
CA ALA A 235 14.56 2.83 -26.48
C ALA A 235 14.04 3.74 -27.60
N PRO A 236 13.62 3.21 -28.77
CA PRO A 236 12.95 4.01 -29.79
C PRO A 236 11.72 4.73 -29.22
N GLY A 237 11.71 6.07 -29.32
CA GLY A 237 10.63 6.91 -28.76
C GLY A 237 10.72 7.19 -27.26
N LEU A 238 11.77 6.72 -26.57
CA LEU A 238 11.99 6.99 -25.14
C LEU A 238 13.39 7.60 -24.92
N ASP A 239 13.42 8.90 -24.67
CA ASP A 239 14.63 9.66 -24.40
C ASP A 239 14.82 9.98 -22.92
N VAL A 240 16.08 10.17 -22.55
CA VAL A 240 16.49 10.63 -21.24
C VAL A 240 16.15 12.12 -21.14
N ALA A 241 15.45 12.51 -20.07
CA ALA A 241 15.02 13.88 -19.89
C ALA A 241 16.22 14.84 -19.86
N THR A 242 16.02 16.03 -20.43
CA THR A 242 17.00 17.13 -20.48
C THR A 242 16.45 18.34 -19.72
N PRO A 243 17.28 19.32 -19.34
CA PRO A 243 16.79 20.53 -18.67
C PRO A 243 15.70 21.25 -19.48
N GLN A 244 15.85 21.24 -20.80
CA GLN A 244 14.87 21.82 -21.72
C GLN A 244 13.57 21.02 -21.77
N SER A 245 13.62 19.69 -21.82
CA SER A 245 12.41 18.87 -21.90
C SER A 245 11.61 18.88 -20.59
N ILE A 246 12.30 18.95 -19.44
CA ILE A 246 11.65 19.11 -18.13
C ILE A 246 10.96 20.48 -18.02
N SER A 247 11.62 21.55 -18.48
CA SER A 247 11.03 22.90 -18.45
C SER A 247 9.82 23.05 -19.37
N ASN A 248 9.78 22.31 -20.47
CA ASN A 248 8.72 22.33 -21.48
C ASN A 248 7.70 21.20 -21.34
N GLN A 249 7.61 20.56 -20.17
CA GLN A 249 6.72 19.40 -20.03
C GLN A 249 5.24 19.83 -20.18
N PRO A 250 4.41 19.06 -20.92
CA PRO A 250 3.03 19.46 -21.27
C PRO A 250 1.97 19.17 -20.20
N PHE A 251 2.30 18.33 -19.21
CA PHE A 251 1.45 17.85 -18.13
C PHE A 251 1.30 18.82 -16.94
N PHE A 252 2.12 19.88 -16.80
CA PHE A 252 1.99 20.85 -15.69
C PHE A 252 0.69 21.63 -15.73
N ASN A 253 0.14 21.82 -16.93
CA ASN A 253 -1.08 22.58 -17.16
C ASN A 253 -2.32 21.68 -17.30
N LEU A 254 -2.18 20.37 -17.09
CA LEU A 254 -3.34 19.50 -16.97
C LEU A 254 -4.01 19.83 -15.64
N VAL A 255 -5.17 20.48 -15.74
CA VAL A 255 -6.05 20.81 -14.63
C VAL A 255 -6.20 19.57 -13.75
N ARG A 256 -5.96 19.73 -12.44
CA ARG A 256 -6.26 18.69 -11.43
C ARG A 256 -7.76 18.37 -11.52
N LEU A 257 -8.11 17.30 -12.22
CA LEU A 257 -9.45 16.68 -12.18
C LEU A 257 -9.68 16.02 -10.83
#